data_AF-A0A0B8P6K2-F1
#
_entry.id   AF-A0A0B8P6K2-F1
#
_cell.length_a   1.000
_cell.length_b   1.000
_cell.length_c   1.000
_cell.angle_alpha   90.00
_cell.angle_beta   90.00
_cell.angle_gamma   90.00
#
_symmetry.space_group_name_H-M   'P 1'
#
loop_
_entity.id
_entity.type
_entity.pdbx_description
1 polymer ?
#
loop_
_entity_poly.entity_id
_entity_poly.type
_entity_poly.pdbx_seq_one_letter_code
_entity_poly.pdbx_strand_id
1 'polypeptide(L)' 'MAMTEYRPPVEPWTEVVYKDEHILVANKPAGLLSVPGREEKHYDSLWSRLVEEYPEIQVVHRLDMRPRA' A
#
# COMPACT_ATOMS: atom_id res chain seq x y z
N MET A 1 19.33 -0.47 7.41
CA MET A 1 18.70 -1.47 8.29
C MET A 1 17.97 -2.45 7.40
N ALA A 2 18.43 -3.70 7.35
CA ALA A 2 17.79 -4.72 6.53
C ALA A 2 16.45 -5.10 7.17
N MET A 3 15.35 -4.96 6.42
CA MET A 3 14.09 -5.58 6.81
C MET A 3 14.32 -7.09 6.85
N THR A 4 14.29 -7.67 8.04
CA THR A 4 14.55 -9.11 8.20
C THR A 4 13.35 -9.93 7.71
N GLU A 5 12.15 -9.33 7.65
CA GLU A 5 10.96 -9.99 7.11
C GLU A 5 9.85 -8.98 6.70
N TYR A 6 9.30 -9.11 5.49
CA TYR A 6 8.18 -8.29 5.02
C TYR A 6 6.85 -9.02 5.26
N ARG A 7 6.16 -8.65 6.35
CA ARG A 7 4.84 -9.17 6.73
C ARG A 7 3.86 -8.01 6.92
N PRO A 8 3.31 -7.45 5.83
CA PRO A 8 2.39 -6.33 5.92
C PRO A 8 1.09 -6.71 6.64
N PRO A 9 0.40 -5.76 7.29
CA PRO A 9 -0.90 -6.02 7.91
C PRO A 9 -1.93 -6.43 6.85
N VAL A 10 -2.80 -7.36 7.20
CA VAL A 10 -3.87 -7.87 6.32
C VAL A 10 -5.27 -7.44 6.75
N GLU A 11 -5.39 -6.86 7.95
CA GLU A 11 -6.64 -6.36 8.51
C GLU A 11 -6.45 -4.95 9.08
N PRO A 12 -7.22 -3.94 8.59
CA PRO A 12 -8.02 -4.00 7.37
C PRO A 12 -7.14 -4.25 6.14
N TRP A 13 -7.70 -4.86 5.08
CA TRP A 13 -6.96 -5.14 3.85
C TRP A 13 -6.56 -3.85 3.12
N THR A 14 -7.54 -2.96 2.97
CA THR A 14 -7.42 -1.56 2.55
C THR A 14 -8.43 -0.75 3.35
N GLU A 15 -8.13 0.52 3.62
CA GLU A 15 -9.05 1.43 4.31
C GLU A 15 -9.16 2.70 3.48
N VAL A 16 -10.21 2.79 2.66
CA VAL A 16 -10.49 3.98 1.85
C VAL A 16 -11.25 4.99 2.71
N VAL A 17 -10.67 6.18 2.90
CA VAL A 17 -11.26 7.26 3.72
C VAL A 17 -12.01 8.30 2.87
N TYR A 18 -11.69 8.37 1.58
CA TYR A 18 -12.38 9.23 0.62
C TYR A 18 -12.23 8.66 -0.79
N LYS A 19 -13.28 8.81 -1.61
CA LYS A 19 -13.27 8.44 -3.03
C LYS A 19 -14.32 9.25 -3.79
N ASP A 20 -13.94 9.76 -4.95
CA ASP A 20 -14.84 10.31 -5.96
C ASP A 20 -14.44 9.82 -7.36
N GLU A 21 -14.93 10.48 -8.42
CA GLU A 21 -14.64 10.13 -9.82
C GLU A 21 -13.19 10.43 -10.25
N HIS A 22 -12.43 11.18 -9.45
CA HIS A 22 -11.12 11.70 -9.80
C HIS A 22 -10.01 11.20 -8.88
N ILE A 23 -10.27 11.09 -7.58
CA ILE A 23 -9.29 10.74 -6.57
C ILE A 23 -9.79 9.70 -5.57
N LEU A 24 -8.83 8.97 -5.00
CA LEU A 24 -9.03 8.05 -3.89
C LEU A 24 -7.97 8.34 -2.82
N VAL A 25 -8.41 8.47 -1.57
CA VAL A 25 -7.54 8.61 -0.41
C VAL A 25 -7.73 7.38 0.47
N ALA A 26 -6.62 6.72 0.80
CA ALA A 26 -6.61 5.55 1.66
C ALA A 26 -5.70 5.75 2.88
N ASN A 27 -6.14 5.25 4.02
CA ASN A 27 -5.36 5.21 5.24
C ASN A 27 -4.34 4.05 5.16
N LYS A 28 -3.07 4.38 4.89
CA LYS A 28 -2.01 3.38 4.76
C LYS A 28 -1.47 2.98 6.15
N PRO A 29 -1.59 1.73 6.58
CA PRO A 29 -1.02 1.30 7.86
C PRO A 29 0.52 1.28 7.83
N ALA A 30 1.12 1.31 9.04
CA ALA A 30 2.54 1.04 9.21
C ALA A 30 2.87 -0.41 8.77
N GLY A 31 4.08 -0.62 8.23
CA GLY A 31 4.51 -1.92 7.72
C GLY A 31 4.04 -2.27 6.31
N LEU A 32 3.20 -1.45 5.66
CA LEU A 32 2.79 -1.63 4.26
C LEU A 32 3.54 -0.68 3.33
N LEU A 33 4.05 -1.16 2.19
CA LEU A 33 4.63 -0.33 1.13
C LEU A 33 3.56 0.50 0.41
N SER A 34 3.90 1.70 -0.08
CA SER A 34 2.98 2.48 -0.93
C SER A 34 2.86 1.92 -2.35
N VAL A 35 3.98 1.44 -2.91
CA VAL A 35 4.09 0.85 -4.26
C VAL A 35 4.91 -0.43 -4.18
N PRO A 36 4.81 -1.34 -5.16
CA PRO A 36 5.60 -2.57 -5.18
C PRO A 36 7.10 -2.27 -5.06
N GLY A 37 7.78 -3.06 -4.22
CA GLY A 37 9.23 -3.08 -4.14
C GLY A 37 9.87 -3.75 -5.36
N ARG A 38 11.20 -3.70 -5.41
CA ARG A 38 11.97 -4.29 -6.53
C ARG A 38 11.95 -5.83 -6.54
N GLU A 39 11.94 -6.44 -5.37
CA GLU A 39 11.92 -7.91 -5.22
C GLU A 39 10.47 -8.41 -5.21
N GLU A 40 10.21 -9.59 -5.78
CA GLU A 40 8.86 -10.18 -5.87
C GLU A 40 8.19 -10.33 -4.49
N LYS A 41 8.96 -10.71 -3.47
CA LYS A 41 8.50 -10.80 -2.07
C LYS A 41 8.04 -9.45 -1.47
N HIS A 42 8.33 -8.33 -2.12
CA HIS A 42 7.93 -6.99 -1.74
C HIS A 42 6.87 -6.41 -2.69
N TYR A 43 6.20 -7.25 -3.50
CA TYR A 43 5.18 -6.79 -4.43
C TYR A 43 3.93 -6.24 -3.71
N ASP A 44 3.51 -6.89 -2.62
CA ASP A 44 2.37 -6.46 -1.83
C ASP A 44 2.58 -5.03 -1.30
N SER A 45 1.65 -4.14 -1.62
CA SER A 45 1.68 -2.71 -1.36
C SER A 45 0.25 -2.16 -1.39
N LEU A 46 0.05 -0.94 -0.90
CA LEU A 46 -1.26 -0.29 -0.99
C LEU A 46 -1.77 -0.22 -2.43
N TRP A 47 -0.90 0.12 -3.39
CA TRP A 47 -1.27 0.16 -4.81
C TRP A 47 -1.63 -1.22 -5.34
N SER A 48 -0.82 -2.26 -5.08
CA SER A 48 -1.11 -3.60 -5.62
C SER A 48 -2.42 -4.17 -5.07
N ARG A 49 -2.83 -3.77 -3.85
CA ARG A 49 -4.14 -4.13 -3.28
C ARG A 49 -5.29 -3.35 -3.92
N LEU A 50 -5.08 -2.06 -4.21
CA LEU A 50 -6.14 -1.20 -4.76
C LEU A 50 -6.35 -1.40 -6.27
N VAL A 51 -5.31 -1.77 -7.03
CA VAL A 51 -5.41 -1.91 -8.50
C VAL A 51 -6.29 -3.08 -8.93
N GLU A 52 -6.49 -4.09 -8.07
CA GLU A 52 -7.42 -5.19 -8.32
C GLU A 52 -8.88 -4.70 -8.41
N GLU A 53 -9.25 -3.71 -7.60
CA GLU A 53 -10.60 -3.10 -7.59
C GLU A 53 -10.68 -1.85 -8.49
N TYR A 54 -9.56 -1.14 -8.65
CA TYR A 54 -9.44 0.11 -9.38
C TYR A 54 -8.34 0.02 -10.45
N PRO A 55 -8.58 -0.65 -11.59
CA PRO A 55 -7.54 -0.94 -12.58
C PRO A 55 -6.81 0.29 -13.13
N GLU A 56 -7.48 1.44 -13.16
CA GLU A 56 -6.93 2.70 -13.69
C GLU A 56 -6.17 3.52 -12.62
N ILE A 57 -6.14 3.08 -11.35
CA ILE A 57 -5.56 3.86 -10.25
C ILE A 57 -4.06 4.09 -10.45
N GLN A 58 -3.65 5.36 -10.38
CA GLN A 58 -2.26 5.77 -10.46
C GLN A 58 -1.80 6.41 -9.15
N VAL A 59 -0.55 6.15 -8.77
CA VAL A 59 0.04 6.71 -7.54
C VAL A 59 0.65 8.07 -7.83
N VAL A 60 0.16 9.11 -7.15
CA VAL A 60 0.67 10.48 -7.27
C VAL A 60 1.62 10.89 -6.14
N HIS A 61 1.53 10.23 -4.98
CA HIS A 61 2.43 10.45 -3.85
C HIS A 61 2.68 9.15 -3.08
N ARG A 62 3.79 9.10 -2.33
CA ARG A 62 4.18 7.92 -1.55
C ARG A 62 4.41 8.29 -0.09
N LEU A 63 4.13 7.36 0.80
CA LEU A 63 4.51 7.42 2.20
C LEU A 63 5.56 6.35 2.45
N ASP A 64 6.59 6.69 3.22
CA ASP A 64 7.61 5.72 3.59
C ASP A 64 6.97 4.54 4.33
N MET A 65 7.50 3.36 4.06
CA MET A 65 7.21 2.22 4.90
C MET A 65 8.05 2.30 6.16
N ARG A 66 7.39 2.30 7.31
CA ARG A 66 8.03 2.22 8.62
C ARG A 66 7.74 0.86 9.26
N PRO A 67 8.65 0.31 10.06
CA PRO A 67 8.39 -0.89 10.84
C PRO A 67 7.15 -0.73 11.73
N ARG A 68 6.45 -1.82 12.01
CA ARG A 68 5.44 -1.85 13.08
C ARG A 68 6.17 -1.78 14.43
N ALA A 69 5.60 -1.04 15.37
CA ALA A 69 6.01 -1.05 16.78
C ALA A 69 5.54 -2.34 17.45
#